data_AF-A0A833T1A6-F1
#
_entry.id   AF-A0A833T1A6-F1
#
_cell.length_a   1.000
_cell.length_b   1.000
_cell.length_c   1.000
_cell.angle_alpha   90.00
_cell.angle_beta   90.00
_cell.angle_gamma   90.00
#
_symmetry.space_group_name_H-M   'P 1'
#
loop_
_entity.id
_entity.type
_entity.pdbx_description
1 polymer ?
#
loop_
_entity_poly.entity_id
_entity_poly.type
_entity_poly.pdbx_seq_one_letter_code
_entity_poly.pdbx_strand_id
1 'polypeptide(L)'
;MAVAWRPALPLITILALIVYEERVSIPSCKIVLGAVDLSQPATEFVGDPEDLKVMMVANLLLLGSEAGFVELYFRDYYMSKFFQKSFEILNPDMLLVLGDVSAKGSELTRAKWVSVLHQFHGLLGPFLGLPYHVILGDRDIGQCSSLNVKSVHWVASNFPGLDSAGCGAFEISNISFVSLNSVSLLCGINNLRFGVEKVVERESVELQMEAEDATEPVNEYSEIREINHNFGWKANTISSGSGPVLLLHFPLHKTADGSCSADSFRKSLKLSRESSNAPDGRGLVGIGPYKLSHTLPPNVTEYIFQALKPRLLYSSLLQRSKTKLSSFAPVS
;
A
#
# COMPACT_ATOMS: atom_id res chain seq x y z
N MET A 1 45.46 -42.02 2.84
CA MET A 1 44.74 -41.46 4.01
C MET A 1 43.36 -41.02 3.53
N ALA A 2 42.31 -41.79 3.82
CA ALA A 2 40.94 -41.36 3.54
C ALA A 2 40.56 -40.33 4.61
N VAL A 3 40.52 -39.05 4.23
CA VAL A 3 40.04 -37.98 5.11
C VAL A 3 38.63 -38.35 5.54
N ALA A 4 38.39 -38.40 6.85
CA ALA A 4 37.06 -38.67 7.39
C ALA A 4 36.19 -37.42 7.21
N TRP A 5 35.61 -37.23 6.02
CA TRP A 5 34.67 -36.13 5.71
C TRP A 5 33.31 -36.31 6.40
N ARG A 6 33.00 -37.51 6.92
CA ARG A 6 31.71 -37.85 7.52
C ARG A 6 31.30 -36.96 8.71
N PRO A 7 32.17 -36.62 9.69
CA PRO A 7 31.84 -35.67 10.74
C PRO A 7 31.84 -34.20 10.30
N ALA A 8 32.54 -33.85 9.20
CA ALA A 8 32.59 -32.48 8.69
C ALA A 8 31.39 -32.10 7.81
N LEU A 9 30.78 -33.08 7.14
CA LEU A 9 29.61 -32.88 6.29
C LEU A 9 28.44 -32.16 6.99
N PRO A 10 27.96 -32.56 8.19
CA PRO A 10 26.87 -31.86 8.87
C PRO A 10 27.22 -30.41 9.22
N LEU A 11 28.48 -30.14 9.58
CA LEU A 11 28.95 -28.79 9.88
C LEU A 11 28.96 -27.92 8.63
N ILE A 12 29.43 -28.45 7.50
CA ILE A 12 29.42 -27.76 6.21
C ILE A 12 27.99 -27.48 5.76
N THR A 13 27.06 -28.42 5.95
CA THR A 13 25.65 -28.20 5.59
C THR A 13 25.01 -27.13 6.47
N ILE A 14 25.27 -27.12 7.78
CA ILE A 14 24.76 -26.08 8.68
C ILE A 14 25.32 -24.71 8.28
N LEU A 15 26.63 -24.62 8.02
CA LEU A 15 27.25 -23.38 7.58
C LEU A 15 26.68 -22.89 6.24
N ALA A 16 26.48 -23.80 5.28
CA ALA A 16 25.86 -23.48 4.00
C ALA A 16 24.42 -22.97 4.16
N LEU A 17 23.64 -23.56 5.07
CA LEU A 17 22.29 -23.10 5.39
C LEU A 17 22.30 -21.70 6.03
N ILE A 18 23.20 -21.43 6.97
CA ILE A 18 23.34 -20.09 7.58
C ILE A 18 23.72 -19.05 6.52
N VAL A 19 24.68 -19.37 5.65
CA VAL A 19 25.09 -18.47 4.56
C VAL A 19 23.96 -18.25 3.56
N TYR A 20 23.21 -19.30 3.23
CA TYR A 20 22.06 -19.21 2.34
C TYR A 20 20.97 -18.33 2.96
N GLU A 21 20.64 -18.55 4.22
CA GLU A 21 19.64 -17.80 4.97
C GLU A 21 19.99 -16.30 5.04
N GLU A 22 21.25 -15.98 5.34
CA GLU A 22 21.74 -14.60 5.36
C GLU A 22 21.63 -13.97 3.97
N ARG A 23 22.03 -14.70 2.91
CA ARG A 23 21.97 -14.18 1.54
C ARG A 23 20.54 -13.96 1.03
N VAL A 24 19.60 -14.84 1.35
CA VAL A 24 18.20 -14.71 0.93
C VAL A 24 17.52 -13.54 1.62
N SER A 25 17.95 -13.21 2.84
CA SER A 25 17.40 -12.11 3.63
C SER A 25 17.96 -10.73 3.26
N ILE A 26 19.06 -10.65 2.53
CA ILE A 26 19.65 -9.36 2.12
C ILE A 26 18.90 -8.81 0.89
N PRO A 27 18.35 -7.59 0.96
CA PRO A 27 17.69 -6.97 -0.18
C PRO A 27 18.68 -6.69 -1.32
N SER A 28 18.31 -7.11 -2.54
CA SER A 28 19.05 -6.75 -3.75
C SER A 28 18.67 -5.34 -4.18
N CYS A 29 19.48 -4.35 -3.83
CA CYS A 29 19.27 -2.97 -4.24
C CYS A 29 19.79 -2.72 -5.67
N LYS A 30 18.94 -2.17 -6.55
CA LYS A 30 19.36 -1.60 -7.82
C LYS A 30 18.97 -0.13 -7.82
N ILE A 31 19.97 0.74 -7.81
CA ILE A 31 19.75 2.18 -7.94
C ILE A 31 19.28 2.43 -9.38
N VAL A 32 18.07 2.93 -9.52
CA VAL A 32 17.55 3.41 -10.80
C VAL A 32 17.66 4.92 -10.76
N LEU A 33 18.64 5.46 -11.48
CA LEU A 33 18.77 6.90 -11.64
C LEU A 33 17.53 7.40 -12.40
N GLY A 34 16.74 8.25 -11.74
CA GLY A 34 15.78 9.12 -12.43
C GLY A 34 16.56 10.06 -13.36
N ALA A 35 15.94 10.47 -14.47
CA ALA A 35 16.57 11.26 -15.52
C ALA A 35 17.23 12.54 -14.98
N VAL A 36 18.51 12.45 -14.62
CA VAL A 36 19.42 13.55 -14.32
C VAL A 36 20.74 13.23 -15.02
N ASP A 37 21.28 14.26 -15.63
CA ASP A 37 22.29 14.30 -16.68
C ASP A 37 23.42 13.25 -16.62
N LEU A 38 23.64 12.56 -17.74
CA LEU A 38 24.63 11.48 -17.93
C LEU A 38 26.06 12.02 -18.15
N SER A 39 26.52 12.93 -17.28
CA SER A 39 27.83 13.57 -17.45
C SER A 39 28.68 13.66 -16.18
N GLN A 40 28.47 12.80 -15.18
CA GLN A 40 29.39 12.66 -14.06
C GLN A 40 29.65 11.18 -13.68
N PRO A 41 30.91 10.82 -13.34
CA PRO A 41 31.25 9.47 -12.91
C PRO A 41 30.50 9.13 -11.62
N ALA A 42 30.18 7.84 -11.46
CA ALA A 42 29.48 7.26 -10.33
C ALA A 42 30.20 7.56 -9.01
N THR A 43 29.93 8.74 -8.46
CA THR A 43 30.20 9.09 -7.08
C THR A 43 28.98 8.62 -6.32
N GLU A 44 29.19 7.95 -5.19
CA GLU A 44 28.12 7.54 -4.27
C GLU A 44 27.19 8.75 -4.05
N PHE A 45 25.99 8.71 -4.62
CA PHE A 45 24.93 9.63 -4.24
C PHE A 45 24.53 9.23 -2.82
N VAL A 46 25.29 9.74 -1.84
CA VAL A 46 24.73 10.03 -0.54
C VAL A 46 23.58 10.98 -0.85
N GLY A 47 22.35 10.44 -0.88
CA GLY A 47 21.15 11.28 -1.01
C GLY A 47 21.27 12.41 -0.01
N ASP A 48 20.80 13.61 -0.41
CA ASP A 48 20.90 14.77 0.47
C ASP A 48 20.31 14.36 1.83
N PRO A 49 20.99 14.61 2.97
CA PRO A 49 20.42 14.36 4.30
C PRO A 49 19.03 14.98 4.51
N GLU A 50 18.58 15.84 3.60
CA GLU A 50 17.24 16.43 3.57
C GLU A 50 16.19 15.63 2.75
N ASP A 51 16.56 14.61 1.98
CA ASP A 51 15.60 13.83 1.19
C ASP A 51 14.81 12.84 2.06
N LEU A 52 13.47 12.88 1.98
CA LEU A 52 12.59 11.92 2.66
C LEU A 52 12.75 10.51 2.05
N LYS A 53 13.18 9.55 2.87
CA LYS A 53 13.33 8.14 2.47
C LYS A 53 12.12 7.33 2.90
N VAL A 54 11.37 6.83 1.93
CA VAL A 54 10.17 6.03 2.19
C VAL A 54 10.40 4.59 1.75
N MET A 55 10.20 3.65 2.68
CA MET A 55 10.12 2.22 2.35
C MET A 55 8.66 1.87 2.03
N MET A 56 8.41 1.27 0.87
CA MET A 56 7.07 0.86 0.46
C MET A 56 6.98 -0.66 0.37
N VAL A 57 5.89 -1.21 0.92
CA VAL A 57 5.61 -2.64 0.96
C VAL A 57 4.17 -2.86 0.52
N ALA A 58 3.87 -3.93 -0.20
CA ALA A 58 2.51 -4.25 -0.63
C ALA A 58 2.26 -5.75 -0.47
N ASN A 59 0.99 -6.14 -0.33
CA ASN A 59 0.55 -7.53 -0.39
C ASN A 59 1.28 -8.44 0.62
N LEU A 60 1.22 -8.07 1.91
CA LEU A 60 1.76 -8.91 2.99
C LEU A 60 1.03 -10.25 3.09
N LEU A 61 -0.27 -10.27 2.74
CA LEU A 61 -1.09 -11.48 2.63
C LEU A 61 -0.99 -12.39 3.87
N LEU A 62 -1.12 -11.77 5.04
CA LEU A 62 -1.08 -12.43 6.35
C LEU A 62 -2.35 -13.27 6.57
N LEU A 63 -2.17 -14.48 7.08
CA LEU A 63 -3.26 -15.45 7.30
C LEU A 63 -3.79 -15.45 8.75
N GLY A 64 -3.11 -14.77 9.67
CA GLY A 64 -3.46 -14.75 11.08
C GLY A 64 -3.56 -16.16 11.66
N SER A 65 -4.70 -16.47 12.30
CA SER A 65 -4.94 -17.79 12.90
C SER A 65 -5.02 -18.94 11.91
N GLU A 66 -5.17 -18.67 10.61
CA GLU A 66 -5.19 -19.69 9.55
C GLU A 66 -3.80 -20.00 8.98
N ALA A 67 -2.74 -19.34 9.49
CA ALA A 67 -1.37 -19.60 9.06
C ALA A 67 -0.91 -21.00 9.48
N GLY A 68 -0.40 -21.77 8.52
CA GLY A 68 0.20 -23.07 8.77
C GLY A 68 1.67 -22.96 9.16
N PHE A 69 2.31 -24.13 9.28
CA PHE A 69 3.73 -24.21 9.62
C PHE A 69 4.63 -23.51 8.60
N VAL A 70 4.35 -23.67 7.30
CA VAL A 70 5.15 -23.09 6.22
C VAL A 70 5.06 -21.57 6.26
N GLU A 71 3.88 -21.02 6.50
CA GLU A 71 3.69 -19.57 6.54
C GLU A 71 4.41 -18.96 7.73
N LEU A 72 4.24 -19.53 8.92
CA LEU A 72 4.83 -18.99 10.14
C LEU A 72 6.37 -19.13 10.18
N TYR A 73 6.90 -20.31 9.89
CA TYR A 73 8.32 -20.62 10.09
C TYR A 73 9.20 -20.42 8.86
N PHE A 74 8.60 -20.33 7.67
CA PHE A 74 9.35 -20.03 6.46
C PHE A 74 9.00 -18.63 5.97
N ARG A 75 7.79 -18.40 5.48
CA ARG A 75 7.45 -17.14 4.81
C ARG A 75 7.63 -15.93 5.73
N ASP A 76 7.00 -15.94 6.90
CA ASP A 76 6.99 -14.79 7.79
C ASP A 76 8.35 -14.59 8.48
N TYR A 77 9.05 -15.68 8.79
CA TYR A 77 10.42 -15.64 9.32
C TYR A 77 11.39 -14.96 8.34
N TYR A 78 11.44 -15.41 7.08
CA TYR A 78 12.29 -14.81 6.06
C TYR A 78 11.86 -13.38 5.73
N MET A 79 10.56 -13.11 5.70
CA MET A 79 10.03 -11.77 5.46
C MET A 79 10.39 -10.80 6.59
N SER A 80 10.32 -11.22 7.86
CA SER A 80 10.75 -10.41 9.01
C SER A 80 12.25 -10.11 8.96
N LYS A 81 13.09 -11.11 8.67
CA LYS A 81 14.54 -10.90 8.47
C LYS A 81 14.85 -9.98 7.29
N PHE A 82 14.12 -10.14 6.18
CA PHE A 82 14.26 -9.27 5.02
C PHE A 82 13.92 -7.82 5.36
N PHE A 83 12.83 -7.58 6.10
CA PHE A 83 12.51 -6.25 6.58
C PHE A 83 13.61 -5.71 7.47
N GLN A 84 14.08 -6.48 8.44
CA GLN A 84 15.18 -6.07 9.31
C GLN A 84 16.40 -5.59 8.54
N LYS A 85 16.91 -6.39 7.62
CA LYS A 85 18.07 -6.02 6.81
C LYS A 85 17.78 -4.80 5.93
N SER A 86 16.55 -4.69 5.42
CA SER A 86 16.15 -3.54 4.60
C SER A 86 16.11 -2.24 5.39
N PHE A 87 15.57 -2.24 6.61
CA PHE A 87 15.58 -1.07 7.48
C PHE A 87 17.01 -0.69 7.90
N GLU A 88 17.85 -1.69 8.23
CA GLU A 88 19.26 -1.46 8.59
C GLU A 88 20.07 -0.85 7.42
N ILE A 89 19.84 -1.31 6.19
CA ILE A 89 20.59 -0.87 5.00
C ILE A 89 20.06 0.46 4.45
N LEU A 90 18.74 0.60 4.33
CA LEU A 90 18.11 1.74 3.66
C LEU A 90 17.90 2.92 4.61
N ASN A 91 17.81 2.65 5.92
CA ASN A 91 17.50 3.63 6.98
C ASN A 91 16.36 4.59 6.58
N PRO A 92 15.14 4.06 6.32
CA PRO A 92 14.01 4.87 5.87
C PRO A 92 13.45 5.72 7.02
N ASP A 93 12.88 6.87 6.67
CA ASP A 93 12.19 7.76 7.61
C ASP A 93 10.74 7.34 7.84
N MET A 94 10.14 6.59 6.90
CA MET A 94 8.75 6.15 6.96
C MET A 94 8.51 4.80 6.27
N LEU A 95 7.52 4.04 6.76
CA LEU A 95 6.99 2.85 6.10
C LEU A 95 5.59 3.08 5.50
N LEU A 96 5.40 2.79 4.22
CA LEU A 96 4.08 2.72 3.58
C LEU A 96 3.70 1.27 3.28
N VAL A 97 2.54 0.85 3.76
CA VAL A 97 1.94 -0.46 3.46
C VAL A 97 0.79 -0.28 2.48
N LEU A 98 1.04 -0.61 1.21
CA LEU A 98 0.13 -0.45 0.08
C LEU A 98 -0.89 -1.61 0.00
N GLY A 99 -1.65 -1.81 1.08
CA GLY A 99 -2.78 -2.74 1.13
C GLY A 99 -2.49 -4.23 1.03
N ASP A 100 -3.58 -4.99 1.10
CA ASP A 100 -3.60 -6.44 1.23
C ASP A 100 -2.73 -6.92 2.38
N VAL A 101 -2.99 -6.35 3.56
CA VAL A 101 -2.36 -6.78 4.81
C VAL A 101 -2.75 -8.22 5.10
N SER A 102 -4.04 -8.55 4.99
CA SER A 102 -4.54 -9.91 5.15
C SER A 102 -4.82 -10.57 3.81
N ALA A 103 -4.56 -11.87 3.69
CA ALA A 103 -4.94 -12.63 2.50
C ALA A 103 -6.46 -12.84 2.35
N LYS A 104 -7.20 -12.78 3.46
CA LYS A 104 -8.64 -13.08 3.55
C LYS A 104 -9.40 -12.09 4.44
N GLY A 105 -8.86 -10.91 4.67
CA GLY A 105 -9.36 -9.93 5.64
C GLY A 105 -10.87 -9.73 5.64
N SER A 106 -11.45 -9.54 4.47
CA SER A 106 -12.89 -9.30 4.31
C SER A 106 -13.78 -10.47 4.72
N GLU A 107 -13.23 -11.67 4.77
CA GLU A 107 -13.91 -12.91 5.15
C GLU A 107 -13.72 -13.24 6.64
N LEU A 108 -12.80 -12.54 7.33
CA LEU A 108 -12.48 -12.82 8.72
C LEU A 108 -13.51 -12.23 9.68
N THR A 109 -13.74 -12.95 10.77
CA THR A 109 -14.42 -12.38 11.94
C THR A 109 -13.50 -11.39 12.64
N ARG A 110 -14.07 -10.49 13.44
CA ARG A 110 -13.29 -9.53 14.23
C ARG A 110 -12.23 -10.20 15.11
N ALA A 111 -12.56 -11.35 15.70
CA ALA A 111 -11.63 -12.10 16.53
C ALA A 111 -10.44 -12.64 15.72
N LYS A 112 -10.69 -13.19 14.53
CA LYS A 112 -9.62 -13.71 13.65
C LYS A 112 -8.73 -12.60 13.09
N TRP A 113 -9.27 -11.41 12.87
CA TRP A 113 -8.49 -10.25 12.43
C TRP A 113 -7.46 -9.78 13.46
N VAL A 114 -7.77 -9.89 14.76
CA VAL A 114 -6.78 -9.60 15.81
C VAL A 114 -5.54 -10.48 15.65
N SER A 115 -5.69 -11.75 15.24
CA SER A 115 -4.54 -12.62 14.94
C SER A 115 -3.73 -12.14 13.73
N VAL A 116 -4.38 -11.54 12.72
CA VAL A 116 -3.67 -10.90 11.61
C VAL A 116 -2.87 -9.69 12.10
N LEU A 117 -3.46 -8.84 12.94
CA LEU A 117 -2.77 -7.68 13.51
C LEU A 117 -1.58 -8.11 14.38
N HIS A 118 -1.72 -9.17 15.19
CA HIS A 118 -0.61 -9.72 15.97
C HIS A 118 0.53 -10.21 15.05
N GLN A 119 0.20 -10.87 13.94
CA GLN A 119 1.19 -11.31 12.96
C GLN A 119 1.85 -10.10 12.26
N PHE A 120 1.08 -9.07 11.92
CA PHE A 120 1.57 -7.82 11.34
C PHE A 120 2.56 -7.12 12.28
N HIS A 121 2.19 -6.98 13.56
CA HIS A 121 3.07 -6.43 14.58
C HIS A 121 4.26 -7.35 14.90
N GLY A 122 4.15 -8.67 14.77
CA GLY A 122 5.30 -9.56 14.90
C GLY A 122 6.31 -9.38 13.77
N LEU A 123 5.80 -9.15 12.55
CA LEU A 123 6.61 -8.99 11.34
C LEU A 123 7.34 -7.63 11.30
N LEU A 124 6.60 -6.55 11.58
CA LEU A 124 7.07 -5.16 11.43
C LEU A 124 7.36 -4.47 12.75
N GLY A 125 6.99 -5.08 13.89
CA GLY A 125 7.09 -4.54 15.24
C GLY A 125 8.40 -3.84 15.58
N PRO A 126 9.57 -4.45 15.27
CA PRO A 126 10.86 -3.81 15.50
C PRO A 126 11.04 -2.45 14.80
N PHE A 127 10.25 -2.16 13.76
CA PHE A 127 10.33 -0.95 12.93
C PHE A 127 9.14 0.00 13.13
N LEU A 128 8.15 -0.36 13.95
CA LEU A 128 6.99 0.52 14.25
C LEU A 128 7.35 1.73 15.11
N GLY A 129 8.63 1.90 15.48
CA GLY A 129 9.16 3.16 16.01
C GLY A 129 9.24 4.26 14.95
N LEU A 130 9.20 3.90 13.66
CA LEU A 130 9.04 4.83 12.54
C LEU A 130 7.54 5.03 12.26
N PRO A 131 7.12 6.21 11.77
CA PRO A 131 5.76 6.37 11.30
C PRO A 131 5.48 5.42 10.16
N TYR A 132 4.26 4.89 10.18
CA TYR A 132 3.78 4.06 9.11
C TYR A 132 2.35 4.45 8.75
N HIS A 133 2.02 4.26 7.48
CA HIS A 133 0.67 4.42 6.99
C HIS A 133 0.24 3.19 6.20
N VAL A 134 -0.98 2.74 6.42
CA VAL A 134 -1.55 1.56 5.76
C VAL A 134 -2.70 2.00 4.88
N ILE A 135 -2.74 1.50 3.65
CA ILE A 135 -3.86 1.66 2.72
C ILE A 135 -4.64 0.35 2.73
N LEU A 136 -5.95 0.39 2.53
CA LEU A 136 -6.78 -0.83 2.49
C LEU A 136 -6.85 -1.41 1.08
N GLY A 137 -6.58 -2.71 0.94
CA GLY A 137 -6.73 -3.45 -0.32
C GLY A 137 -8.01 -4.28 -0.40
N ASP A 138 -8.30 -4.88 -1.57
CA ASP A 138 -9.54 -5.66 -1.75
C ASP A 138 -9.58 -6.90 -0.85
N ARG A 139 -8.43 -7.45 -0.47
CA ARG A 139 -8.39 -8.58 0.46
C ARG A 139 -8.69 -8.16 1.89
N ASP A 140 -8.40 -6.92 2.25
CA ASP A 140 -8.68 -6.40 3.59
C ASP A 140 -10.18 -6.09 3.78
N ILE A 141 -10.81 -5.42 2.79
CA ILE A 141 -12.17 -4.86 2.93
C ILE A 141 -13.22 -5.48 2.01
N GLY A 142 -12.82 -6.28 1.03
CA GLY A 142 -13.70 -7.07 0.18
C GLY A 142 -13.95 -6.44 -1.18
N GLN A 143 -14.67 -7.18 -2.02
CA GLN A 143 -15.06 -6.76 -3.37
C GLN A 143 -16.36 -5.93 -3.31
N CYS A 144 -16.79 -5.41 -4.46
CA CYS A 144 -17.98 -4.55 -4.55
C CYS A 144 -19.27 -5.14 -3.93
N SER A 145 -19.45 -6.45 -3.98
CA SER A 145 -20.62 -7.12 -3.40
C SER A 145 -20.59 -7.25 -1.88
N SER A 146 -19.40 -7.22 -1.27
CA SER A 146 -19.21 -7.35 0.18
C SER A 146 -18.78 -6.04 0.86
N LEU A 147 -18.61 -4.98 0.09
CA LEU A 147 -18.14 -3.69 0.58
C LEU A 147 -19.21 -3.01 1.46
N ASN A 148 -18.88 -2.77 2.73
CA ASN A 148 -19.80 -2.21 3.71
C ASN A 148 -19.12 -1.15 4.59
N VAL A 149 -19.80 -0.02 4.82
CA VAL A 149 -19.27 1.11 5.63
C VAL A 149 -18.82 0.65 7.03
N LYS A 150 -19.62 -0.17 7.72
CA LYS A 150 -19.30 -0.61 9.08
C LYS A 150 -18.09 -1.55 9.10
N SER A 151 -17.97 -2.41 8.09
CA SER A 151 -16.83 -3.33 7.96
C SER A 151 -15.56 -2.56 7.62
N VAL A 152 -15.61 -1.64 6.64
CA VAL A 152 -14.48 -0.79 6.25
C VAL A 152 -14.01 0.08 7.40
N HIS A 153 -14.91 0.83 8.04
CA HIS A 153 -14.56 1.66 9.19
C HIS A 153 -13.92 0.84 10.31
N TRP A 154 -14.45 -0.35 10.59
CA TRP A 154 -13.86 -1.20 11.61
C TRP A 154 -12.46 -1.69 11.22
N VAL A 155 -12.22 -2.13 9.98
CA VAL A 155 -10.87 -2.49 9.51
C VAL A 155 -9.94 -1.29 9.60
N ALA A 156 -10.36 -0.14 9.05
CA ALA A 156 -9.63 1.13 9.03
C ALA A 156 -9.21 1.57 10.44
N SER A 157 -10.10 1.44 11.43
CA SER A 157 -9.86 1.85 12.82
C SER A 157 -8.71 1.11 13.52
N ASN A 158 -8.18 0.03 12.94
CA ASN A 158 -6.99 -0.67 13.46
C ASN A 158 -5.67 -0.09 12.94
N PHE A 159 -5.73 0.85 11.99
CA PHE A 159 -4.55 1.49 11.41
C PHE A 159 -4.57 3.00 11.69
N PRO A 160 -3.40 3.60 11.96
CA PRO A 160 -3.33 5.03 12.23
C PRO A 160 -3.69 5.84 10.98
N GLY A 161 -4.35 6.99 11.19
CA GLY A 161 -4.58 7.98 10.13
C GLY A 161 -5.67 7.65 9.11
N LEU A 162 -6.42 6.53 9.26
CA LEU A 162 -7.55 6.20 8.39
C LEU A 162 -8.90 6.62 8.98
N ASP A 163 -9.77 7.13 8.10
CA ASP A 163 -11.13 7.52 8.42
C ASP A 163 -12.14 6.37 8.21
N SER A 164 -13.43 6.66 8.39
CA SER A 164 -14.51 5.68 8.21
C SER A 164 -14.72 5.19 6.77
N ALA A 165 -14.19 5.91 5.77
CA ALA A 165 -14.20 5.50 4.38
C ALA A 165 -12.95 4.67 4.02
N GLY A 166 -11.97 4.56 4.92
CA GLY A 166 -10.68 3.93 4.66
C GLY A 166 -9.73 4.83 3.87
N CYS A 167 -9.93 6.14 3.94
CA CYS A 167 -9.03 7.16 3.39
C CYS A 167 -8.20 7.77 4.51
N GLY A 168 -7.06 8.37 4.17
CA GLY A 168 -6.22 9.06 5.15
C GLY A 168 -5.40 10.16 4.48
N ALA A 169 -5.15 11.23 5.22
CA ALA A 169 -4.30 12.34 4.80
C ALA A 169 -3.33 12.65 5.94
N PHE A 170 -2.06 12.86 5.60
CA PHE A 170 -1.01 13.15 6.56
C PHE A 170 0.14 13.88 5.87
N GLU A 171 0.98 14.53 6.66
CA GLU A 171 2.16 15.24 6.18
C GLU A 171 3.41 14.73 6.90
N ILE A 172 4.49 14.57 6.15
CA ILE A 172 5.79 14.17 6.69
C ILE A 172 6.88 14.93 5.96
N SER A 173 7.71 15.64 6.71
CA SER A 173 8.80 16.46 6.17
C SER A 173 8.34 17.43 5.06
N ASN A 174 7.25 18.16 5.28
CA ASN A 174 6.70 19.13 4.30
C ASN A 174 6.26 18.49 2.96
N ILE A 175 5.90 17.21 3.01
CA ILE A 175 5.30 16.48 1.91
C ILE A 175 3.95 15.95 2.38
N SER A 176 2.89 16.43 1.75
CA SER A 176 1.52 15.96 2.00
C SER A 176 1.28 14.65 1.24
N PHE A 177 0.65 13.70 1.91
CA PHE A 177 0.25 12.40 1.39
C PHE A 177 -1.26 12.24 1.52
N VAL A 178 -1.89 11.74 0.47
CA VAL A 178 -3.32 11.41 0.47
C VAL A 178 -3.47 9.96 0.04
N SER A 179 -4.14 9.17 0.86
CA SER A 179 -4.49 7.79 0.59
C SER A 179 -6.01 7.67 0.39
N LEU A 180 -6.41 7.07 -0.72
CA LEU A 180 -7.83 6.91 -1.06
C LEU A 180 -8.20 5.44 -1.12
N ASN A 181 -9.43 5.13 -0.69
CA ASN A 181 -10.02 3.81 -0.85
C ASN A 181 -10.43 3.58 -2.32
N SER A 182 -9.47 3.15 -3.13
CA SER A 182 -9.64 2.83 -4.55
C SER A 182 -10.64 1.71 -4.81
N VAL A 183 -10.80 0.75 -3.89
CA VAL A 183 -11.83 -0.30 -4.01
C VAL A 183 -13.23 0.32 -4.06
N SER A 184 -13.51 1.28 -3.17
CA SER A 184 -14.81 1.98 -3.17
C SER A 184 -15.05 2.81 -4.44
N LEU A 185 -14.00 3.41 -5.00
CA LEU A 185 -14.04 4.18 -6.24
C LEU A 185 -14.30 3.30 -7.48
N LEU A 186 -13.84 2.05 -7.46
CA LEU A 186 -14.09 1.06 -8.51
C LEU A 186 -15.53 0.51 -8.47
N CYS A 187 -16.14 0.47 -7.28
CA CYS A 187 -17.42 -0.20 -7.05
C CYS A 187 -18.67 0.64 -7.36
N GLY A 188 -18.60 1.52 -8.35
CA GLY A 188 -19.74 2.35 -8.79
C GLY A 188 -20.26 3.29 -7.70
N ILE A 189 -21.58 3.48 -7.63
CA ILE A 189 -22.22 4.36 -6.64
C ILE A 189 -22.43 3.60 -5.34
N ASN A 190 -21.79 4.04 -4.27
CA ASN A 190 -21.94 3.48 -2.92
C ASN A 190 -21.64 4.55 -1.86
N ASN A 191 -22.08 4.33 -0.61
CA ASN A 191 -21.90 5.30 0.48
C ASN A 191 -20.41 5.55 0.82
N LEU A 192 -19.53 4.57 0.58
CA LEU A 192 -18.09 4.74 0.84
C LEU A 192 -17.46 5.66 -0.20
N ARG A 193 -17.87 5.56 -1.46
CA ARG A 193 -17.43 6.48 -2.52
C ARG A 193 -17.71 7.94 -2.17
N PHE A 194 -18.90 8.25 -1.65
CA PHE A 194 -19.21 9.60 -1.18
C PHE A 194 -18.27 10.05 -0.05
N GLY A 195 -17.90 9.13 0.85
CA GLY A 195 -16.87 9.37 1.85
C GLY A 195 -15.51 9.70 1.23
N VAL A 196 -15.09 8.98 0.18
CA VAL A 196 -13.86 9.27 -0.54
C VAL A 196 -13.89 10.63 -1.25
N GLU A 197 -14.98 10.93 -1.95
CA GLU A 197 -15.18 12.22 -2.62
C GLU A 197 -15.12 13.37 -1.60
N LYS A 198 -15.72 13.20 -0.41
CA LYS A 198 -15.62 14.19 0.68
C LYS A 198 -14.18 14.42 1.14
N VAL A 199 -13.35 13.38 1.21
CA VAL A 199 -11.92 13.54 1.52
C VAL A 199 -11.23 14.31 0.41
N VAL A 200 -11.45 13.94 -0.85
CA VAL A 200 -10.85 14.65 -2.00
C VAL A 200 -11.19 16.14 -1.99
N GLU A 201 -12.45 16.51 -1.77
CA GLU A 201 -12.86 17.92 -1.65
C GLU A 201 -12.19 18.62 -0.46
N ARG A 202 -12.17 17.98 0.71
CA ARG A 202 -11.57 18.56 1.92
C ARG A 202 -10.09 18.86 1.71
N GLU A 203 -9.32 17.88 1.24
CA GLU A 203 -7.88 18.05 1.01
C GLU A 203 -7.63 19.05 -0.14
N SER A 204 -8.49 19.10 -1.17
CA SER A 204 -8.38 20.08 -2.26
C SER A 204 -8.52 21.51 -1.76
N VAL A 205 -9.47 21.78 -0.84
CA VAL A 205 -9.66 23.10 -0.25
C VAL A 205 -8.49 23.47 0.66
N GLU A 206 -7.98 22.54 1.46
CA GLU A 206 -6.82 22.77 2.34
C GLU A 206 -5.57 23.13 1.54
N LEU A 207 -5.27 22.39 0.47
CA LEU A 207 -4.16 22.68 -0.44
C LEU A 207 -4.29 24.03 -1.17
N GLN A 208 -5.52 24.48 -1.44
CA GLN A 208 -5.76 25.79 -2.05
C GLN A 208 -5.53 26.91 -1.04
N MET A 209 -5.99 26.75 0.21
CA MET A 209 -5.74 27.73 1.28
C MET A 209 -4.25 27.89 1.57
N GLU A 210 -3.49 26.79 1.64
CA GLU A 210 -2.03 26.83 1.84
C GLU A 210 -1.29 27.56 0.69
N ALA A 211 -1.79 27.43 -0.54
CA ALA A 211 -1.22 28.11 -1.70
C ALA A 211 -1.50 29.62 -1.69
N GLU A 212 -2.67 30.04 -1.18
CA GLU A 212 -3.06 31.44 -1.05
C GLU A 212 -2.31 32.13 0.11
N ASP A 213 -2.18 31.48 1.27
CA ASP A 213 -1.42 32.00 2.42
C ASP A 213 0.07 32.16 2.11
N ALA A 214 0.64 31.33 1.23
CA ALA A 214 2.02 31.48 0.76
C ALA A 214 2.24 32.70 -0.16
N THR A 215 1.17 33.35 -0.64
CA THR A 215 1.23 34.51 -1.55
C THR A 215 0.96 35.86 -0.89
N GLU A 216 0.52 35.89 0.38
CA GLU A 216 0.33 37.11 1.16
C GLU A 216 1.62 37.48 1.92
N PRO A 217 2.07 38.76 1.93
CA PRO A 217 3.21 39.18 2.73
C PRO A 217 2.87 39.07 4.21
N VAL A 218 3.63 38.21 4.91
CA VAL A 218 3.54 37.91 6.34
C VAL A 218 3.35 39.19 7.18
N ASN A 219 2.13 39.39 7.66
CA ASN A 219 1.88 40.21 8.83
C ASN A 219 1.85 39.30 10.05
N GLU A 220 2.73 39.65 10.98
CA GLU A 220 2.88 39.12 12.33
C GLU A 220 1.50 38.95 13.02
N TYR A 221 1.37 37.90 13.84
CA TYR A 221 0.24 37.50 14.70
C TYR A 221 -0.83 36.56 14.12
N SER A 222 -0.59 35.25 14.28
CA SER A 222 -1.65 34.32 14.70
C SER A 222 -1.07 33.16 15.52
N GLU A 223 -0.98 33.39 16.83
CA GLU A 223 -0.91 32.29 17.80
C GLU A 223 -2.23 31.50 17.79
N ILE A 224 -2.09 30.21 18.11
CA ILE A 224 -3.11 29.22 18.51
C ILE A 224 -3.71 28.37 17.37
N ARG A 225 -3.07 27.23 17.14
CA ARG A 225 -3.78 25.97 16.83
C ARG A 225 -3.06 24.76 17.43
N GLU A 226 -3.17 24.64 18.75
CA GLU A 226 -2.89 23.39 19.46
C GLU A 226 -4.07 22.42 19.25
N ILE A 227 -3.86 21.35 18.48
CA ILE A 227 -4.54 20.07 18.69
C ILE A 227 -3.49 18.94 18.58
N ASN A 228 -3.14 18.41 19.75
CA ASN A 228 -2.42 17.18 20.06
C ASN A 228 -2.23 16.15 18.92
N HIS A 229 -1.00 16.08 18.39
CA HIS A 229 -0.31 14.80 18.16
C HIS A 229 1.19 15.01 18.42
N ASN A 230 1.67 14.39 19.49
CA ASN A 230 2.99 14.62 20.06
C ASN A 230 4.06 13.79 19.32
N PHE A 231 4.54 14.28 18.19
CA PHE A 231 5.73 13.76 17.52
C PHE A 231 6.54 14.94 16.95
N GLY A 232 7.76 15.14 17.45
CA GLY A 232 8.65 16.21 16.98
C GLY A 232 9.33 15.83 15.67
N TRP A 233 9.00 16.53 14.58
CA TRP A 233 9.52 16.24 13.24
C TRP A 233 10.17 17.49 12.62
N LYS A 234 11.25 17.27 11.87
CA LYS A 234 12.14 18.27 11.30
C LYS A 234 11.60 18.77 9.96
N ALA A 235 11.59 20.08 9.76
CA ALA A 235 11.08 20.74 8.55
C ALA A 235 12.06 20.59 7.37
N ASN A 236 11.53 20.29 6.18
CA ASN A 236 12.26 20.32 4.91
C ASN A 236 11.79 21.50 4.04
N THR A 237 12.70 22.08 3.27
CA THR A 237 12.45 23.19 2.34
C THR A 237 12.01 22.70 0.96
N ILE A 238 10.84 22.08 0.86
CA ILE A 238 10.20 21.85 -0.44
C ILE A 238 9.25 23.02 -0.71
N SER A 239 9.30 23.57 -1.92
CA SER A 239 8.46 24.69 -2.35
C SER A 239 6.97 24.37 -2.12
N SER A 240 6.32 25.15 -1.27
CA SER A 240 4.87 25.25 -1.14
C SER A 240 4.27 25.40 -2.55
N GLY A 241 3.46 24.44 -2.99
CA GLY A 241 2.81 24.49 -4.32
C GLY A 241 2.88 23.21 -5.17
N SER A 242 3.55 22.14 -4.74
CA SER A 242 3.40 20.83 -5.41
C SER A 242 2.31 20.01 -4.72
N GLY A 243 1.29 19.53 -5.47
CA GLY A 243 0.18 18.76 -4.89
C GLY A 243 0.64 17.45 -4.22
N PRO A 244 -0.22 16.75 -3.46
CA PRO A 244 0.17 15.68 -2.56
C PRO A 244 0.70 14.44 -3.30
N VAL A 245 1.38 13.56 -2.57
CA VAL A 245 1.66 12.20 -3.02
C VAL A 245 0.39 11.36 -2.85
N LEU A 246 -0.15 10.86 -3.97
CA LEU A 246 -1.36 10.05 -3.97
C LEU A 246 -1.05 8.57 -3.82
N LEU A 247 -1.70 7.91 -2.86
CA LEU A 247 -1.50 6.50 -2.55
C LEU A 247 -2.78 5.70 -2.78
N LEU A 248 -2.70 4.64 -3.59
CA LEU A 248 -3.86 3.82 -3.99
C LEU A 248 -3.54 2.32 -3.98
N HIS A 249 -4.53 1.46 -3.73
CA HIS A 249 -4.40 0.01 -3.91
C HIS A 249 -5.38 -0.50 -4.97
N PHE A 250 -4.87 -0.97 -6.12
CA PHE A 250 -5.74 -1.56 -7.14
C PHE A 250 -5.83 -3.07 -6.99
N PRO A 251 -7.05 -3.65 -6.99
CA PRO A 251 -7.23 -5.09 -6.93
C PRO A 251 -6.48 -5.80 -8.05
N LEU A 252 -5.82 -6.92 -7.74
CA LEU A 252 -5.07 -7.70 -8.74
C LEU A 252 -5.90 -8.81 -9.41
N HIS A 253 -7.14 -9.02 -8.97
CA HIS A 253 -8.02 -10.08 -9.47
C HIS A 253 -9.25 -9.52 -10.15
N LYS A 254 -9.67 -10.12 -11.27
CA LYS A 254 -10.93 -9.78 -11.93
C LYS A 254 -12.08 -10.09 -10.96
N THR A 255 -12.70 -9.05 -10.39
CA THR A 255 -14.02 -9.14 -9.76
C THR A 255 -14.96 -9.71 -10.82
N ALA A 256 -15.58 -10.86 -10.54
CA ALA A 256 -16.56 -11.45 -11.45
C ALA A 256 -17.57 -10.37 -11.82
N ASP A 257 -17.78 -10.17 -13.13
CA ASP A 257 -18.47 -9.02 -13.72
C ASP A 257 -19.81 -8.73 -13.00
N GLY A 258 -19.76 -7.81 -12.04
CA GLY A 258 -20.92 -7.27 -11.34
C GLY A 258 -21.47 -6.11 -12.16
N SER A 259 -21.96 -6.40 -13.37
CA SER A 259 -22.81 -5.45 -14.07
C SER A 259 -24.11 -5.31 -13.27
N CYS A 260 -24.15 -4.33 -12.37
CA CYS A 260 -25.39 -3.81 -11.84
C CYS A 260 -26.12 -3.09 -12.98
N SER A 261 -26.78 -3.88 -13.83
CA SER A 261 -27.84 -3.41 -14.72
C SER A 261 -29.07 -4.27 -14.44
N ALA A 262 -30.24 -3.62 -14.44
CA ALA A 262 -31.50 -4.05 -13.82
C ALA A 262 -32.18 -5.31 -14.42
N ASP A 263 -31.44 -6.20 -15.07
CA ASP A 263 -31.97 -7.35 -15.81
C ASP A 263 -31.78 -8.71 -15.07
N SER A 264 -31.32 -8.65 -13.81
CA SER A 264 -30.98 -9.82 -12.98
C SER A 264 -32.18 -10.71 -12.60
N PHE A 265 -33.42 -10.24 -12.75
CA PHE A 265 -34.60 -11.01 -12.34
C PHE A 265 -34.94 -12.16 -13.31
N ARG A 266 -34.50 -12.12 -14.57
CA ARG A 266 -34.75 -13.20 -15.54
C ARG A 266 -33.71 -14.32 -15.53
N LYS A 267 -32.51 -14.07 -14.99
CA LYS A 267 -31.41 -15.04 -15.00
C LYS A 267 -31.45 -16.03 -13.82
N SER A 268 -32.07 -15.63 -12.70
CA SER A 268 -32.21 -16.48 -11.50
C SER A 268 -33.08 -17.74 -11.74
N LEU A 269 -34.09 -17.66 -12.62
CA LEU A 269 -34.98 -18.79 -12.92
C LEU A 269 -34.39 -19.85 -13.86
N LYS A 270 -33.27 -19.56 -14.55
CA LYS A 270 -32.59 -20.54 -15.44
C LYS A 270 -31.42 -21.26 -14.79
N LEU A 271 -30.92 -20.79 -13.64
CA LEU A 271 -29.76 -21.36 -12.95
C LEU A 271 -30.09 -22.52 -11.99
N SER A 272 -31.37 -22.78 -11.70
CA SER A 272 -31.77 -23.89 -10.81
C SER A 272 -31.76 -25.28 -11.46
N ARG A 273 -31.25 -25.44 -12.69
CA ARG A 273 -31.37 -26.71 -13.44
C ARG A 273 -30.07 -27.33 -13.96
N GLU A 274 -28.91 -26.81 -13.56
CA GLU A 274 -27.62 -27.45 -13.87
C GLU A 274 -26.68 -27.36 -12.66
N SER A 275 -26.86 -28.28 -11.70
CA SER A 275 -25.80 -28.62 -10.76
C SER A 275 -24.82 -29.58 -11.44
N SER A 276 -23.54 -29.23 -11.51
CA SER A 276 -22.48 -30.23 -11.38
C SER A 276 -21.15 -29.58 -10.95
N ASN A 277 -20.79 -29.83 -9.70
CA ASN A 277 -19.45 -30.07 -9.17
C ASN A 277 -18.26 -29.40 -9.90
N ALA A 278 -17.93 -28.17 -9.51
CA ALA A 278 -16.58 -27.62 -9.66
C ALA A 278 -16.14 -27.08 -8.29
N PRO A 279 -15.02 -27.54 -7.71
CA PRO A 279 -14.55 -27.03 -6.44
C PRO A 279 -14.08 -25.58 -6.62
N ASP A 280 -14.56 -24.73 -5.70
CA ASP A 280 -14.25 -23.31 -5.62
C ASP A 280 -12.74 -23.08 -5.55
N GLY A 281 -12.18 -22.35 -6.52
CA GLY A 281 -10.74 -22.11 -6.69
C GLY A 281 -10.07 -21.24 -5.61
N ARG A 282 -10.66 -21.17 -4.41
CA ARG A 282 -10.14 -20.45 -3.23
C ARG A 282 -9.08 -21.22 -2.44
N GLY A 283 -8.75 -22.45 -2.86
CA GLY A 283 -7.82 -23.35 -2.15
C GLY A 283 -6.34 -23.25 -2.53
N LEU A 284 -5.97 -22.52 -3.59
CA LEU A 284 -4.57 -22.25 -3.92
C LEU A 284 -4.28 -20.77 -3.74
N VAL A 285 -3.46 -20.44 -2.74
CA VAL A 285 -2.88 -19.12 -2.55
C VAL A 285 -2.00 -18.78 -3.76
N GLY A 286 -2.60 -18.16 -4.77
CA GLY A 286 -1.98 -17.17 -5.66
C GLY A 286 -0.69 -17.52 -6.42
N ILE A 287 -0.54 -18.73 -6.98
CA ILE A 287 0.61 -19.05 -7.88
C ILE A 287 0.28 -18.75 -9.37
N GLY A 288 -0.94 -18.28 -9.68
CA GLY A 288 -1.35 -17.97 -11.05
C GLY A 288 -0.98 -16.54 -11.49
N PRO A 289 -0.63 -16.31 -12.77
CA PRO A 289 -0.34 -14.96 -13.27
C PRO A 289 -1.57 -14.05 -13.14
N TYR A 290 -1.42 -12.93 -12.44
CA TYR A 290 -2.45 -11.90 -12.32
C TYR A 290 -2.81 -11.33 -13.70
N LYS A 291 -4.11 -11.22 -14.00
CA LYS A 291 -4.57 -10.45 -15.17
C LYS A 291 -4.78 -9.00 -14.73
N LEU A 292 -3.85 -8.12 -15.10
CA LEU A 292 -3.95 -6.67 -14.88
C LEU A 292 -5.13 -6.11 -15.69
N SER A 293 -6.22 -5.71 -15.03
CA SER A 293 -7.32 -5.05 -15.74
C SER A 293 -8.13 -4.06 -14.91
N HIS A 294 -7.57 -3.51 -13.83
CA HIS A 294 -8.30 -2.55 -12.99
C HIS A 294 -7.62 -1.18 -13.04
N THR A 295 -8.29 -0.25 -13.70
CA THR A 295 -8.01 1.19 -13.67
C THR A 295 -9.25 1.88 -13.13
N LEU A 296 -9.07 3.01 -12.42
CA LEU A 296 -10.22 3.84 -12.06
C LEU A 296 -10.99 4.27 -13.32
N PRO A 297 -12.32 4.45 -13.23
CA PRO A 297 -13.08 5.09 -14.30
C PRO A 297 -12.46 6.44 -14.69
N PRO A 298 -12.44 6.81 -15.99
CA PRO A 298 -11.82 8.06 -16.45
C PRO A 298 -12.36 9.31 -15.76
N ASN A 299 -13.67 9.38 -15.53
CA ASN A 299 -14.31 10.50 -14.84
C ASN A 299 -13.84 10.64 -13.37
N VAL A 300 -13.67 9.52 -12.66
CA VAL A 300 -13.15 9.52 -11.29
C VAL A 300 -11.67 9.92 -11.28
N THR A 301 -10.90 9.42 -12.25
CA THR A 301 -9.48 9.78 -12.39
C THR A 301 -9.32 11.27 -12.66
N GLU A 302 -10.06 11.81 -13.63
CA GLU A 302 -10.05 13.22 -13.98
C GLU A 302 -10.42 14.10 -12.79
N TYR A 303 -11.48 13.75 -12.07
CA TYR A 303 -11.91 14.45 -10.86
C TYR A 303 -10.81 14.51 -9.79
N ILE A 304 -10.18 13.37 -9.45
CA ILE A 304 -9.12 13.33 -8.44
C ILE A 304 -7.90 14.14 -8.87
N PHE A 305 -7.51 14.04 -10.15
CA PHE A 305 -6.35 14.76 -10.68
C PHE A 305 -6.58 16.27 -10.77
N GLN A 306 -7.80 16.70 -11.10
CA GLN A 306 -8.17 18.12 -11.10
C GLN A 306 -8.24 18.70 -9.68
N ALA A 307 -8.79 17.95 -8.73
CA ALA A 307 -8.96 18.39 -7.35
C ALA A 307 -7.63 18.41 -6.58
N LEU A 308 -6.85 17.34 -6.62
CA LEU A 308 -5.63 17.21 -5.81
C LEU A 308 -4.36 17.64 -6.55
N LYS A 309 -4.31 17.56 -7.89
CA LYS A 309 -3.11 17.83 -8.69
C LYS A 309 -1.86 17.11 -8.16
N PRO A 310 -1.90 15.77 -7.97
CA PRO A 310 -0.87 15.05 -7.23
C PRO A 310 0.49 15.12 -7.94
N ARG A 311 1.57 15.27 -7.15
CA ARG A 311 2.94 15.29 -7.70
C ARG A 311 3.44 13.90 -8.09
N LEU A 312 3.00 12.88 -7.35
CA LEU A 312 3.39 11.48 -7.50
C LEU A 312 2.19 10.59 -7.20
N LEU A 313 2.14 9.43 -7.85
CA LEU A 313 1.12 8.41 -7.62
C LEU A 313 1.80 7.07 -7.40
N TYR A 314 1.52 6.44 -6.25
CA TYR A 314 1.96 5.09 -5.95
C TYR A 314 0.78 4.14 -5.84
N SER A 315 0.96 2.96 -6.44
CA SER A 315 0.02 1.88 -6.29
C SER A 315 0.67 0.50 -6.21
N SER A 316 0.03 -0.41 -5.49
CA SER A 316 0.43 -1.80 -5.28
C SER A 316 0.46 -2.68 -6.55
N LEU A 317 0.11 -2.13 -7.72
CA LEU A 317 0.23 -2.81 -9.02
C LEU A 317 1.68 -3.14 -9.33
N LEU A 318 2.09 -4.36 -8.96
CA LEU A 318 3.41 -4.89 -9.23
C LEU A 318 3.55 -5.33 -10.69
N GLN A 319 3.66 -4.38 -11.62
CA GLN A 319 4.44 -4.63 -12.84
C GLN A 319 5.07 -3.34 -13.39
N ARG A 320 6.39 -3.42 -13.59
CA ARG A 320 7.20 -2.54 -14.44
C ARG A 320 6.49 -2.28 -15.78
N SER A 321 5.74 -1.19 -15.85
CA SER A 321 5.40 -0.54 -17.11
C SER A 321 6.57 0.36 -17.50
N LYS A 322 7.55 -0.21 -18.21
CA LYS A 322 8.28 0.63 -19.16
C LYS A 322 7.25 1.02 -20.22
N THR A 323 6.93 2.31 -20.31
CA THR A 323 6.23 2.95 -21.44
C THR A 323 4.85 2.38 -21.80
N LYS A 324 3.79 3.01 -21.26
CA LYS A 324 2.65 3.59 -22.01
C LYS A 324 1.60 4.14 -21.03
N LEU A 325 1.84 5.34 -20.50
CA LEU A 325 0.76 6.33 -20.49
C LEU A 325 0.93 7.09 -21.80
N SER A 326 0.10 6.76 -22.78
CA SER A 326 0.00 7.51 -24.02
C SER A 326 -0.49 8.92 -23.72
N SER A 327 0.36 9.90 -24.03
CA SER A 327 0.05 11.23 -24.53
C SER A 327 -1.15 11.98 -23.91
N PHE A 328 -0.86 12.96 -23.07
CA PHE A 328 -1.53 14.25 -23.20
C PHE A 328 -0.49 15.25 -23.73
N ALA A 329 -0.75 15.75 -24.93
CA ALA A 329 -0.03 16.86 -25.53
C ALA A 329 -0.33 18.14 -24.72
N PRO A 330 0.62 19.09 -24.66
CA PRO A 330 0.35 20.39 -24.07
C PRO A 330 -0.62 21.13 -24.98
N VAL A 331 -1.76 21.55 -24.43
CA VAL A 331 -2.60 22.57 -25.09
C VAL A 331 -2.02 23.92 -24.67
N SER A 332 -1.32 24.54 -25.61
CA SER A 332 -1.12 25.99 -25.69
C SER A 332 -2.42 26.69 -26.07
#